data_AF-A0A0M9EJK6-F1
#
_entry.id   AF-A0A0M9EJK6-F1
#
_cell.length_a   1.000
_cell.length_b   1.000
_cell.length_c   1.000
_cell.angle_alpha   90.00
_cell.angle_beta   90.00
_cell.angle_gamma   90.00
#
_symmetry.space_group_name_H-M   'P 1'
#
loop_
_entity.id
_entity.type
_entity.pdbx_description
1 polymer ?
#
loop_
_entity_poly.entity_id
_entity_poly.type
_entity_poly.pdbx_seq_one_letter_code
_entity_poly.pdbx_strand_id
1 'polypeptide(L)'
;MFNIEKRSLSKKSDKLTDADKSFLRKYTCEHEGCGKDFEFSITEEAYDQKNERNRRFAGHCKKCGQKLILSNYQIKRWIKLISGSTLNVNETTFSKLFDEE
;
A
#
# COMPACT_ATOMS: atom_id res chain seq x y z
N MET A 1 4.71 -8.07 22.97
CA MET A 1 5.89 -7.43 22.33
C MET A 1 5.61 -7.34 20.84
N PHE A 2 5.58 -6.14 20.28
CA PHE A 2 5.39 -5.93 18.83
C PHE A 2 6.67 -6.33 18.10
N ASN A 3 6.69 -7.50 17.46
CA ASN A 3 7.86 -8.02 16.75
C ASN A 3 7.89 -7.49 15.31
N ILE A 4 8.51 -6.32 15.15
CA ILE A 4 8.68 -5.65 13.84
C ILE A 4 9.62 -6.44 12.91
N GLU A 5 10.53 -7.26 13.47
CA GLU A 5 11.56 -8.01 12.73
C GLU A 5 11.02 -9.21 11.94
N LYS A 6 9.85 -9.71 12.34
CA LYS A 6 9.10 -10.75 11.62
C LYS A 6 8.34 -10.22 10.40
N ARG A 7 8.40 -8.91 10.17
CA ARG A 7 7.77 -8.26 9.03
C ARG A 7 8.73 -8.26 7.85
N SER A 8 8.15 -8.41 6.67
CA SER A 8 8.89 -8.37 5.42
C SER A 8 9.36 -6.95 5.09
N LEU A 9 10.36 -6.49 5.81
CA LEU A 9 10.92 -5.15 5.67
C LEU A 9 11.97 -5.11 4.57
N SER A 10 12.01 -4.02 3.83
CA SER A 10 13.06 -3.77 2.83
C SER A 10 14.41 -3.43 3.47
N LYS A 11 14.43 -3.02 4.74
CA LYS A 11 15.63 -2.62 5.49
C LYS A 11 15.65 -3.33 6.84
N LYS A 12 16.86 -3.57 7.36
CA LYS A 12 17.05 -4.06 8.74
C LYS A 12 16.31 -3.15 9.73
N SER A 13 15.66 -3.77 10.71
CA SER A 13 14.89 -3.13 11.79
C SER A 13 15.66 -2.00 12.49
N ASP A 14 16.98 -2.13 12.57
CA ASP A 14 17.90 -1.18 13.21
C ASP A 14 18.01 0.20 12.52
N LYS A 15 17.68 0.28 11.22
CA LYS A 15 17.77 1.54 10.45
C LYS A 15 16.44 2.30 10.36
N LEU A 16 15.41 1.82 11.05
CA LEU A 16 14.08 2.45 11.06
C LEU A 16 14.02 3.50 12.15
N THR A 17 13.56 4.70 11.78
CA THR A 17 13.22 5.72 12.78
C THR A 17 12.02 5.26 13.60
N ASP A 18 11.83 5.79 14.80
CA ASP A 18 10.66 5.43 15.61
C ASP A 18 9.34 5.84 14.92
N ALA A 19 9.37 6.87 14.08
CA ALA A 19 8.26 7.21 13.21
C ALA A 19 7.97 6.13 12.17
N ASP A 20 8.98 5.47 11.60
CA ASP A 20 8.80 4.35 10.67
C ASP A 20 8.28 3.11 11.40
N LYS A 21 8.78 2.83 12.61
CA LYS A 21 8.26 1.74 13.46
C LYS A 21 6.79 1.95 13.80
N SER A 22 6.42 3.17 14.20
CA SER A 22 5.03 3.55 14.49
C SER A 22 4.13 3.43 13.25
N PHE A 23 4.61 3.88 12.08
CA PHE A 23 3.92 3.71 10.80
C PHE A 23 3.65 2.23 10.51
N LEU A 24 4.68 1.39 10.61
CA LEU A 24 4.54 -0.05 10.41
C LEU A 24 3.56 -0.67 11.42
N ARG A 25 3.59 -0.29 12.70
CA ARG A 25 2.60 -0.78 13.68
C ARG A 25 1.16 -0.43 13.31
N LYS A 26 0.94 0.78 12.78
CA LYS A 26 -0.40 1.27 12.44
C LYS A 26 -0.97 0.60 11.19
N TYR A 27 -0.12 0.34 10.19
CA TYR A 27 -0.57 -0.09 8.87
C TYR A 27 -0.16 -1.52 8.50
N THR A 28 0.67 -2.22 9.28
CA THR A 28 0.99 -3.64 9.03
C THR A 28 0.45 -4.53 10.14
N CYS A 29 -0.05 -5.70 9.75
CA CYS A 29 -0.49 -6.71 10.70
C CYS A 29 0.72 -7.32 11.45
N GLU A 30 0.46 -7.98 12.58
CA GLU A 30 1.49 -8.72 13.34
C GLU A 30 1.86 -10.06 12.68
N HIS A 31 1.12 -10.49 11.64
CA HIS A 31 1.40 -11.73 10.93
C HIS A 31 2.68 -11.69 10.07
N GLU A 32 3.47 -12.76 10.17
CA GLU A 32 4.69 -12.98 9.38
C GLU A 32 4.40 -12.94 7.86
N GLY A 33 5.04 -11.99 7.19
CA GLY A 33 4.93 -11.80 5.73
C GLY A 33 3.86 -10.84 5.24
N CYS A 34 2.87 -10.44 6.06
CA CYS A 34 1.70 -9.70 5.53
C CYS A 34 2.06 -8.37 4.83
N GLY A 35 3.16 -7.69 5.21
CA GLY A 35 3.63 -6.49 4.50
C GLY A 35 3.87 -6.71 2.99
N LYS A 36 4.41 -7.87 2.60
CA LYS A 36 4.63 -8.23 1.18
C LYS A 36 3.35 -8.59 0.46
N ASP A 37 2.41 -9.21 1.17
CA ASP A 37 1.16 -9.70 0.62
C ASP A 37 0.10 -8.61 0.44
N PHE A 38 0.47 -7.34 0.60
CA PHE A 38 -0.41 -6.21 0.31
C PHE A 38 -0.44 -5.91 -1.18
N GLU A 39 -1.65 -5.91 -1.71
CA GLU A 39 -1.94 -5.45 -3.06
C GLU A 39 -2.71 -4.13 -2.97
N PHE A 40 -2.09 -3.06 -3.43
CA PHE A 40 -2.69 -1.74 -3.54
C PHE A 40 -3.28 -1.54 -4.92
N SER A 41 -4.45 -0.92 -4.97
CA SER A 41 -5.13 -0.53 -6.20
C SER A 41 -5.56 0.93 -6.15
N ILE A 42 -5.47 1.60 -7.29
CA ILE A 42 -6.05 2.93 -7.55
C ILE A 42 -6.66 2.94 -8.96
N THR A 43 -7.72 3.72 -9.18
CA THR A 43 -8.26 3.90 -10.53
C THR A 43 -7.40 4.86 -11.33
N GLU A 44 -7.30 4.67 -12.65
CA GLU A 44 -6.58 5.60 -13.53
C GLU A 44 -7.13 7.03 -13.43
N GLU A 45 -8.45 7.21 -13.37
CA GLU A 45 -9.02 8.57 -13.28
C GLU A 45 -8.58 9.27 -11.99
N ALA A 46 -8.48 8.52 -10.88
CA ALA A 46 -7.96 9.06 -9.63
C ALA A 46 -6.44 9.25 -9.67
N TYR A 47 -5.72 8.44 -10.45
CA TYR A 47 -4.28 8.58 -10.65
C TYR A 47 -3.94 9.78 -11.54
N ASP A 48 -4.73 10.08 -12.57
CA ASP A 48 -4.49 11.18 -13.50
C ASP A 48 -4.99 12.52 -12.99
N GLN A 49 -5.79 12.52 -11.92
CA GLN A 49 -6.15 13.76 -11.24
C GLN A 49 -4.91 14.58 -10.89
N LYS A 50 -4.93 15.83 -11.35
CA LYS A 50 -3.90 16.87 -11.11
C LYS A 50 -3.65 17.10 -9.61
N ASN A 51 -4.66 16.81 -8.79
CA ASN A 51 -4.58 16.87 -7.33
C ASN A 51 -3.98 15.59 -6.74
N GLU A 52 -2.64 15.47 -6.80
CA GLU A 52 -1.86 14.36 -6.23
C GLU A 52 -2.16 14.11 -4.73
N ARG A 53 -2.55 15.16 -3.99
CA ARG A 53 -2.86 15.09 -2.55
C ARG A 53 -4.13 14.31 -2.25
N ASN A 54 -5.08 14.23 -3.18
CA ASN A 54 -6.36 13.57 -2.95
C ASN A 54 -6.35 12.09 -3.38
N ARG A 55 -5.25 11.61 -3.96
CA ARG A 55 -5.10 10.21 -4.38
C ARG A 55 -5.16 9.29 -3.17
N ARG A 56 -6.12 8.38 -3.19
CA ARG A 56 -6.32 7.34 -2.19
C ARG A 56 -6.03 5.99 -2.82
N PHE A 57 -5.20 5.21 -2.16
CA PHE A 57 -4.80 3.88 -2.59
C PHE A 57 -5.43 2.87 -1.65
N ALA A 58 -6.30 2.02 -2.18
CA ALA A 58 -6.92 0.95 -1.41
C ALA A 58 -6.00 -0.27 -1.44
N GLY A 59 -5.55 -0.73 -0.28
CA GLY A 59 -4.73 -1.93 -0.12
C GLY A 59 -5.50 -3.05 0.56
N HIS A 60 -5.26 -4.28 0.15
CA HIS A 60 -5.71 -5.46 0.89
C HIS A 60 -4.57 -6.47 1.08
N CYS A 61 -4.45 -7.07 2.26
CA CYS A 61 -3.47 -8.13 2.52
C CYS A 61 -4.07 -9.49 2.16
N LYS A 62 -3.42 -10.25 1.27
CA LYS A 62 -3.89 -11.58 0.84
C LYS A 62 -3.86 -12.62 1.96
N LYS A 63 -3.01 -12.45 2.98
CA LYS A 63 -2.92 -13.38 4.12
C LYS A 63 -3.97 -13.17 5.20
N CYS A 64 -4.18 -11.93 5.63
CA CYS A 64 -5.05 -11.65 6.78
C CYS A 64 -6.37 -10.97 6.39
N GLY A 65 -6.57 -10.60 5.12
CA GLY A 65 -7.77 -9.91 4.64
C GLY A 65 -7.87 -8.45 5.10
N GLN A 66 -6.85 -7.91 5.78
CA GLN A 66 -6.88 -6.54 6.28
C GLN A 66 -6.89 -5.55 5.12
N LYS A 67 -7.85 -4.63 5.16
CA LYS A 67 -8.01 -3.54 4.19
C LYS A 67 -7.44 -2.25 4.76
N LEU A 68 -6.78 -1.47 3.91
CA LEU A 68 -6.17 -0.19 4.27
C LEU A 68 -6.44 0.82 3.18
N ILE A 69 -6.49 2.10 3.56
CA ILE A 69 -6.54 3.21 2.62
C ILE A 69 -5.36 4.11 2.93
N LEU A 70 -4.43 4.24 1.97
CA LEU A 70 -3.25 5.07 2.10
C LEU A 70 -3.36 6.31 1.23
N SER A 71 -2.79 7.42 1.70
CA SER A 71 -2.53 8.58 0.85
C SER A 71 -1.27 8.38 0.00
N ASN A 72 -1.08 9.23 -1.00
CA ASN A 72 0.10 9.20 -1.84
C ASN A 72 1.44 9.27 -1.06
N TYR A 73 1.52 10.11 -0.02
CA TYR A 73 2.71 10.15 0.83
C TYR A 73 2.92 8.83 1.58
N GLN A 74 1.84 8.26 2.09
CA GLN A 74 1.89 7.02 2.87
C GLN A 74 2.26 5.82 2.00
N ILE A 75 1.78 5.74 0.74
CA ILE A 75 2.15 4.63 -0.14
C ILE A 75 3.59 4.75 -0.64
N LYS A 76 4.08 5.95 -0.95
CA LYS A 76 5.51 6.19 -1.24
C LYS A 76 6.39 5.75 -0.05
N ARG A 77 5.97 6.07 1.17
CA ARG A 77 6.63 5.61 2.39
C ARG A 77 6.53 4.09 2.55
N TRP A 78 5.38 3.49 2.26
CA TRP A 78 5.18 2.04 2.32
C TRP A 78 6.13 1.29 1.39
N ILE A 79 6.17 1.65 0.10
CA ILE A 79 7.05 1.03 -0.91
C ILE A 79 8.53 1.15 -0.51
N LYS A 80 8.91 2.25 0.14
CA LYS A 80 10.28 2.46 0.64
C LYS A 80 10.62 1.57 1.85
N LEU A 81 9.63 1.25 2.69
CA LEU A 81 9.82 0.49 3.93
C LEU A 81 9.63 -1.02 3.75
N ILE A 82 8.75 -1.41 2.84
CA ILE A 82 8.29 -2.80 2.65
C ILE A 82 8.56 -3.18 1.21
N SER A 83 9.51 -4.09 1.00
CA SER A 83 9.84 -4.59 -0.33
C SER A 83 8.90 -5.75 -0.67
N GLY A 84 8.15 -5.60 -1.77
CA GLY A 84 7.33 -6.67 -2.35
C GLY A 84 5.81 -6.44 -2.33
N SER A 85 5.32 -5.29 -1.87
CA SER A 85 3.92 -4.91 -2.10
C SER A 85 3.68 -4.56 -3.57
N THR A 86 2.59 -5.04 -4.15
CA THR A 86 2.21 -4.73 -5.53
C THR A 86 1.30 -3.50 -5.56
N LEU A 87 1.51 -2.59 -6.51
CA LEU A 87 0.62 -1.48 -6.81
C LEU A 87 0.06 -1.68 -8.22
N ASN A 88 -1.24 -1.91 -8.32
CA ASN A 88 -1.98 -1.99 -9.57
C ASN A 88 -2.73 -0.68 -9.81
N VAL A 89 -2.55 -0.10 -10.99
CA VAL A 89 -3.41 1.00 -11.46
C VAL A 89 -4.41 0.36 -12.40
N ASN A 90 -5.69 0.38 -12.02
CA ASN A 90 -6.74 -0.28 -12.77
C ASN A 90 -7.50 0.76 -13.61
N GLU A 91 -7.72 0.45 -14.88
CA GLU A 91 -8.68 1.18 -15.72
C GLU A 91 -10.10 0.85 -15.23
N THR A 92 -10.97 1.85 -15.12
CA THR A 92 -12.39 1.60 -14.84
C THR A 92 -13.10 1.16 -16.11
N THR A 93 -14.03 0.22 -15.97
CA THR A 93 -14.87 -0.30 -17.06
C THR A 93 -15.72 0.78 -17.75
N PHE A 94 -15.84 1.98 -17.15
CA PHE A 94 -16.64 3.07 -17.70
C PHE A 94 -16.07 3.62 -19.02
N SER A 95 -14.75 3.62 -19.18
CA SER A 95 -14.11 4.01 -20.45
C SER A 95 -14.39 3.01 -21.59
N LYS A 96 -14.60 1.73 -21.25
CA LYS A 96 -14.86 0.64 -22.22
C LYS A 96 -16.30 0.60 -22.73
N LEU A 97 -17.20 1.40 -22.15
CA LEU A 97 -18.62 1.47 -22.53
C LEU A 97 -18.90 2.47 -23.67
N PHE A 98 -17.92 3.29 -24.05
CA PHE A 98 -18.08 4.27 -25.15
C PHE A 98 -17.35 3.86 -26.44
N ASP A 99 -16.75 2.65 -26.46
CA ASP A 99 -16.10 2.07 -27.64
C ASP A 99 -17.02 1.13 -28.45
N GLU A 100 -18.31 1.02 -28.11
CA GLU A 100 -19.30 0.31 -28.94
C GLU A 100 -20.00 1.31 -29.87
N GLU A 101 -19.52 1.32 -31.12
CA GLU A 101 -20.04 2.02 -32.31
C GLU A 101 -21.44 1.55 -32.73
#